data_AF-A0A1V6H4B0-F1
#
_entry.id   AF-A0A1V6H4B0-F1
#
_cell.length_a   1.000
_cell.length_b   1.000
_cell.length_c   1.000
_cell.angle_alpha   90.00
_cell.angle_beta   90.00
_cell.angle_gamma   90.00
#
_symmetry.space_group_name_H-M   'P 1'
#
loop_
_entity.id
_entity.type
_entity.pdbx_description
1 polymer ?
#
loop_
_entity_poly.entity_id
_entity_poly.type
_entity_poly.pdbx_seq_one_letter_code
_entity_poly.pdbx_strand_id
1 'polypeptide(L)'
;MNEAYRLLVGENPSKLVSLALLWAPGKSWSCGACYWGGGYQSPSGSAYAFSQSIYIGGESSSASAWGYPVILHEFGHYVAANYSKDDSPGGSHYLGEKIQPAVAWSEGWATFFAVSLVSVWMGEAYPLFWDINSGSSWWVDFDEMNSYASGVPGRADINGSITQYLDELWVTTMLWHLWDGYDVPETNTHADDKTALGMVRVLSAISSDRFLTKNRGANGADFVDFADAVKCQDSSLASDMEWTIRRYLSFPYVHSSATCY
;
A
#
# COMPACT_ATOMS: atom_id res chain seq x y z
N MET A 1 9.35 10.49 -19.45
CA MET A 1 8.62 9.32 -18.94
C MET A 1 9.24 8.99 -17.60
N ASN A 2 8.49 9.07 -16.50
CA ASN A 2 9.02 8.91 -15.13
C ASN A 2 9.64 7.51 -14.96
N GLU A 3 10.74 7.38 -14.22
CA GLU A 3 11.44 6.12 -13.96
C GLU A 3 10.50 5.07 -13.33
N ALA A 4 9.61 5.50 -12.44
CA ALA A 4 8.55 4.67 -11.85
C ALA A 4 7.63 4.02 -12.91
N TYR A 5 7.28 4.74 -13.97
CA TYR A 5 6.46 4.21 -15.07
C TYR A 5 7.20 3.10 -15.83
N ARG A 6 8.50 3.29 -16.07
CA ARG A 6 9.33 2.29 -16.76
C ARG A 6 9.51 1.02 -15.94
N LEU A 7 9.54 1.12 -14.61
CA LEU A 7 9.63 -0.06 -13.73
C LEU A 7 8.39 -0.93 -13.83
N LEU A 8 7.19 -0.33 -13.85
CA LEU A 8 5.94 -1.09 -13.87
C LEU A 8 5.57 -1.63 -15.26
N VAL A 9 5.73 -0.81 -16.31
CA VAL A 9 5.25 -1.17 -17.67
C VAL A 9 6.35 -1.25 -18.72
N GLY A 10 7.62 -1.02 -18.35
CA GLY A 10 8.72 -0.94 -19.30
C GLY A 10 8.54 0.20 -20.29
N GLU A 11 9.02 0.00 -21.52
CA GLU A 11 8.77 0.92 -22.64
C GLU A 11 7.53 0.53 -23.46
N ASN A 12 6.76 -0.47 -23.01
CA ASN A 12 5.60 -0.97 -23.74
C ASN A 12 4.28 -0.53 -23.07
N PRO A 13 3.65 0.56 -23.56
CA PRO A 13 2.39 1.05 -23.01
C PRO A 13 1.22 0.06 -23.16
N SER A 14 1.34 -0.99 -23.99
CA SER A 14 0.32 -2.04 -24.08
C SER A 14 0.20 -2.89 -22.82
N LYS A 15 1.15 -2.77 -21.87
CA LYS A 15 1.06 -3.43 -20.56
C LYS A 15 0.15 -2.68 -19.59
N LEU A 16 -0.28 -1.46 -19.90
CA LEU A 16 -1.24 -0.73 -19.09
C LEU A 16 -2.62 -1.37 -19.20
N VAL A 17 -3.18 -1.70 -18.05
CA VAL A 17 -4.56 -2.22 -17.97
C VAL A 17 -5.53 -1.05 -17.84
N SER A 18 -6.54 -1.01 -18.70
CA SER A 18 -7.56 0.04 -18.67
C SER A 18 -8.34 0.04 -17.35
N LEU A 19 -8.51 1.22 -16.75
CA LEU A 19 -9.23 1.42 -15.49
C LEU A 19 -10.32 2.48 -15.66
N ALA A 20 -11.53 2.20 -15.19
CA ALA A 20 -12.59 3.20 -15.03
C ALA A 20 -12.69 3.66 -13.58
N LEU A 21 -13.03 4.92 -13.35
CA LEU A 21 -13.51 5.41 -12.06
C LEU A 21 -15.01 5.68 -12.19
N LEU A 22 -15.80 5.06 -11.31
CA LEU A 22 -17.26 5.06 -11.37
C LEU A 22 -17.82 5.75 -10.15
N TRP A 23 -18.45 6.88 -10.41
CA TRP A 23 -19.09 7.70 -9.41
C TRP A 23 -20.34 8.35 -10.00
N ALA A 24 -21.41 8.43 -9.22
CA ALA A 24 -22.60 9.16 -9.60
C ALA A 24 -23.33 9.71 -8.35
N PRO A 25 -23.91 10.92 -8.43
CA PRO A 25 -24.68 11.48 -7.33
C PRO A 25 -25.80 10.55 -6.85
N GLY A 26 -25.87 10.33 -5.54
CA GLY A 26 -26.87 9.49 -4.90
C GLY A 26 -26.73 7.99 -5.17
N LYS A 27 -25.63 7.52 -5.76
CA LYS A 27 -25.35 6.10 -5.97
C LYS A 27 -24.42 5.55 -4.90
N SER A 28 -24.69 4.32 -4.52
CA SER A 28 -23.86 3.51 -3.64
C SER A 28 -23.53 2.19 -4.32
N TRP A 29 -22.47 1.55 -3.84
CA TRP A 29 -22.00 0.27 -4.36
C TRP A 29 -21.95 -0.72 -3.21
N SER A 30 -22.23 -1.99 -3.50
CA SER A 30 -22.27 -3.04 -2.46
C SER A 30 -20.92 -3.25 -1.75
N CYS A 31 -19.82 -2.82 -2.37
CA CYS A 31 -18.47 -2.87 -1.79
C CYS A 31 -18.05 -1.57 -1.09
N GLY A 32 -18.86 -0.50 -1.12
CA GLY A 32 -18.43 0.83 -0.68
C GLY A 32 -17.51 1.51 -1.70
N ALA A 33 -16.42 2.09 -1.23
CA ALA A 33 -15.29 2.43 -2.09
C ALA A 33 -14.47 1.16 -2.33
N CYS A 34 -14.23 0.78 -3.59
CA CYS A 34 -13.46 -0.43 -3.88
C CYS A 34 -12.88 -0.45 -5.29
N TYR A 35 -11.71 -1.08 -5.44
CA TYR A 35 -11.18 -1.60 -6.69
C TYR A 35 -11.78 -2.97 -7.04
N TRP A 36 -12.05 -3.20 -8.32
CA TRP A 36 -12.53 -4.48 -8.84
C TRP A 36 -11.91 -4.81 -10.19
N GLY A 37 -11.20 -5.93 -10.25
CA GLY A 37 -10.57 -6.45 -11.46
C GLY A 37 -11.46 -7.33 -12.35
N GLY A 38 -12.70 -7.64 -11.92
CA GLY A 38 -13.51 -8.69 -12.54
C GLY A 38 -14.66 -8.23 -13.44
N GLY A 39 -14.75 -6.94 -13.81
CA GLY A 39 -15.92 -6.38 -14.48
C GLY A 39 -15.58 -5.42 -15.61
N TYR A 40 -16.00 -5.75 -16.83
CA TYR A 40 -15.88 -4.85 -17.98
C TYR A 40 -16.96 -3.77 -17.95
N GLN A 41 -16.55 -2.51 -18.11
CA GLN A 41 -17.45 -1.38 -18.26
C GLN A 41 -17.14 -0.56 -19.50
N SER A 42 -18.17 -0.03 -20.15
CA SER A 42 -18.02 0.86 -21.31
C SER A 42 -19.09 1.95 -21.28
N PRO A 43 -18.72 3.24 -21.44
CA PRO A 43 -19.70 4.29 -21.62
C PRO A 43 -20.56 4.01 -22.86
N SER A 44 -21.87 4.25 -22.77
CA SER A 44 -22.78 4.02 -23.90
C SER A 44 -22.32 4.79 -25.14
N GLY A 45 -22.19 4.09 -26.28
CA GLY A 45 -21.70 4.66 -27.55
C GLY A 45 -20.19 4.86 -27.62
N SER A 46 -19.41 4.40 -26.63
CA SER A 46 -17.95 4.45 -26.63
C SER A 46 -17.34 3.19 -27.25
N ALA A 47 -16.19 3.35 -27.91
CA ALA A 47 -15.33 2.24 -28.32
C ALA A 47 -14.39 1.78 -27.18
N TYR A 48 -14.30 2.54 -26.09
CA TYR A 48 -13.45 2.21 -24.95
C TYR A 48 -14.16 1.24 -24.01
N ALA A 49 -13.51 0.12 -23.72
CA ALA A 49 -13.88 -0.83 -22.68
C ALA A 49 -12.82 -0.78 -21.58
N PHE A 50 -13.27 -0.75 -20.34
CA PHE A 50 -12.44 -0.76 -19.14
C PHE A 50 -12.61 -2.12 -18.48
N SER A 51 -11.54 -2.92 -18.46
CA SER A 51 -11.54 -4.26 -17.88
C SER A 51 -11.59 -4.27 -16.34
N GLN A 52 -11.29 -3.14 -15.72
CA GLN A 52 -11.23 -2.98 -14.27
C GLN A 52 -11.86 -1.65 -13.88
N SER A 53 -12.32 -1.54 -12.63
CA SER A 53 -13.01 -0.34 -12.16
C SER A 53 -12.71 -0.02 -10.70
N ILE A 54 -12.66 1.26 -10.37
CA ILE A 54 -12.79 1.78 -9.02
C ILE A 54 -14.22 2.29 -8.87
N TYR A 55 -14.92 1.81 -7.85
CA TYR A 55 -16.26 2.24 -7.48
C TYR A 55 -16.17 3.19 -6.30
N ILE A 56 -16.84 4.34 -6.37
CA ILE A 56 -16.87 5.33 -5.30
C ILE A 56 -18.33 5.76 -5.05
N GLY A 57 -18.74 5.76 -3.77
CA GLY A 57 -20.06 6.22 -3.36
C GLY A 57 -20.27 7.72 -3.58
N GLY A 58 -21.48 8.09 -4.02
CA GLY A 58 -21.92 9.49 -4.19
C GLY A 58 -23.17 9.84 -3.38
N GLU A 59 -23.53 8.99 -2.43
CA GLU A 59 -24.62 9.20 -1.47
C GLU A 59 -24.27 10.23 -0.39
N SER A 60 -25.25 10.93 0.18
CA SER A 60 -24.97 11.98 1.18
C SER A 60 -24.36 11.48 2.48
N SER A 61 -24.47 10.18 2.77
CA SER A 61 -23.87 9.52 3.94
C SER A 61 -22.43 9.05 3.71
N SER A 62 -21.95 8.99 2.47
CA SER A 62 -20.55 8.68 2.15
C SER A 62 -19.93 9.86 1.42
N ALA A 63 -18.89 10.44 2.02
CA ALA A 63 -18.13 11.52 1.42
C ALA A 63 -16.77 11.02 0.91
N SER A 64 -16.60 9.71 0.73
CA SER A 64 -15.35 9.10 0.25
C SER A 64 -14.96 9.59 -1.15
N ALA A 65 -15.92 10.06 -1.97
CA ALA A 65 -15.62 10.78 -3.22
C ALA A 65 -14.83 12.08 -3.06
N TRP A 66 -14.86 12.67 -1.86
CA TRP A 66 -14.12 13.87 -1.50
C TRP A 66 -12.80 13.54 -0.80
N GLY A 67 -12.61 12.30 -0.34
CA GLY A 67 -11.37 11.78 0.22
C GLY A 67 -10.43 11.30 -0.87
N TYR A 68 -9.54 12.17 -1.35
CA TYR A 68 -8.50 11.74 -2.32
C TYR A 68 -7.66 10.55 -1.83
N PRO A 69 -7.34 10.37 -0.52
CA PRO A 69 -6.56 9.21 -0.09
C PRO A 69 -7.30 7.89 -0.37
N VAL A 70 -8.63 7.87 -0.23
CA VAL A 70 -9.46 6.69 -0.52
C VAL A 70 -9.41 6.35 -2.01
N ILE A 71 -9.56 7.33 -2.91
CA ILE A 71 -9.47 7.09 -4.36
C ILE A 71 -8.09 6.55 -4.74
N LEU A 72 -7.03 7.10 -4.14
CA LEU A 72 -5.67 6.66 -4.40
C LEU A 72 -5.34 5.31 -3.76
N HIS A 73 -5.98 4.95 -2.65
CA HIS A 73 -5.91 3.61 -2.06
C HIS A 73 -6.46 2.58 -3.04
N GLU A 74 -7.65 2.81 -3.61
CA GLU A 74 -8.20 1.92 -4.65
C GLU A 74 -7.32 1.86 -5.90
N PHE A 75 -6.65 2.97 -6.23
CA PHE A 75 -5.66 2.97 -7.31
C PHE A 75 -4.40 2.17 -6.93
N GLY A 76 -4.02 2.12 -5.66
CA GLY A 76 -2.96 1.27 -5.13
C GLY A 76 -3.26 -0.23 -5.30
N HIS A 77 -4.51 -0.66 -5.07
CA HIS A 77 -4.95 -2.02 -5.40
C HIS A 77 -4.86 -2.30 -6.91
N TYR A 78 -5.27 -1.36 -7.77
CA TYR A 78 -5.07 -1.49 -9.21
C TYR A 78 -3.58 -1.70 -9.57
N VAL A 79 -2.67 -0.96 -8.93
CA VAL A 79 -1.23 -1.12 -9.18
C VAL A 79 -0.75 -2.50 -8.74
N ALA A 80 -1.15 -2.94 -7.54
CA ALA A 80 -0.77 -4.25 -6.99
C ALA A 80 -1.27 -5.40 -7.87
N ALA A 81 -2.55 -5.35 -8.26
CA ALA A 81 -3.20 -6.42 -9.03
C ALA A 81 -2.60 -6.60 -10.44
N ASN A 82 -2.05 -5.55 -11.04
CA ASN A 82 -1.57 -5.60 -12.43
C ASN A 82 -0.04 -5.66 -12.55
N TYR A 83 0.71 -5.17 -11.56
CA TYR A 83 2.17 -4.99 -11.67
C TYR A 83 2.95 -5.58 -10.48
N SER A 84 2.26 -6.35 -9.64
CA SER A 84 2.83 -7.07 -8.50
C SER A 84 2.15 -8.43 -8.37
N LYS A 85 2.48 -9.15 -7.29
CA LYS A 85 1.71 -10.28 -6.80
C LYS A 85 0.82 -9.80 -5.66
N ASP A 86 -0.47 -9.69 -5.92
CA ASP A 86 -1.50 -9.54 -4.89
C ASP A 86 -2.46 -10.72 -5.00
N ASP A 87 -2.27 -11.69 -4.10
CA ASP A 87 -3.10 -12.89 -3.97
C ASP A 87 -3.88 -12.90 -2.64
N SER A 88 -4.12 -11.70 -2.09
CA SER A 88 -5.00 -11.50 -0.95
C SER A 88 -6.38 -12.12 -1.22
N PRO A 89 -6.93 -12.92 -0.29
CA PRO A 89 -8.31 -13.39 -0.41
C PRO A 89 -9.34 -12.28 -0.20
N GLY A 90 -8.90 -11.08 0.20
CA GLY A 90 -9.76 -9.98 0.64
C GLY A 90 -10.64 -10.37 1.83
N GLY A 91 -11.76 -9.67 1.97
CA GLY A 91 -12.77 -9.94 2.99
C GLY A 91 -13.09 -8.72 3.85
N SER A 92 -14.21 -8.76 4.55
CA SER A 92 -14.59 -7.69 5.47
C SER A 92 -13.63 -7.63 6.65
N HIS A 93 -13.13 -6.44 6.92
CA HIS A 93 -12.30 -6.10 8.07
C HIS A 93 -12.62 -4.67 8.52
N TYR A 94 -12.01 -4.22 9.61
CA TYR A 94 -12.17 -2.86 10.13
C TYR A 94 -10.85 -2.28 10.63
N LEU A 95 -10.77 -0.95 10.72
CA LEU A 95 -9.59 -0.24 11.22
C LEU A 95 -9.19 -0.74 12.60
N GLY A 96 -7.91 -1.08 12.78
CA GLY A 96 -7.40 -1.63 14.04
C GLY A 96 -7.45 -3.16 14.15
N GLU A 97 -8.09 -3.85 13.19
CA GLU A 97 -8.16 -5.30 13.20
C GLU A 97 -6.83 -5.93 12.78
N LYS A 98 -6.35 -6.91 13.56
CA LYS A 98 -5.23 -7.76 13.14
C LYS A 98 -5.75 -8.88 12.26
N ILE A 99 -5.47 -8.79 10.96
CA ILE A 99 -5.94 -9.70 9.92
C ILE A 99 -4.79 -10.55 9.33
N GLN A 100 -5.13 -11.49 8.45
CA GLN A 100 -4.16 -12.36 7.80
C GLN A 100 -3.09 -11.54 7.05
N PRO A 101 -1.81 -11.94 7.07
CA PRO A 101 -0.73 -11.11 6.51
C PRO A 101 -0.90 -10.73 5.05
N ALA A 102 -1.44 -11.62 4.21
CA ALA A 102 -1.70 -11.31 2.80
C ALA A 102 -2.80 -10.24 2.63
N VAL A 103 -3.82 -10.23 3.49
CA VAL A 103 -4.86 -9.19 3.50
C VAL A 103 -4.29 -7.88 4.03
N ALA A 104 -3.61 -7.92 5.18
CA ALA A 104 -2.96 -6.75 5.77
C ALA A 104 -1.93 -6.11 4.82
N TRP A 105 -1.24 -6.94 4.03
CA TRP A 105 -0.33 -6.48 2.99
C TRP A 105 -1.05 -5.76 1.85
N SER A 106 -2.10 -6.34 1.29
CA SER A 106 -2.84 -5.73 0.17
C SER A 106 -3.43 -4.37 0.56
N GLU A 107 -4.11 -4.29 1.71
CA GLU A 107 -4.73 -3.07 2.23
C GLU A 107 -3.68 -2.03 2.68
N GLY A 108 -2.62 -2.50 3.34
CA GLY A 108 -1.51 -1.66 3.79
C GLY A 108 -0.68 -1.09 2.63
N TRP A 109 -0.46 -1.90 1.58
CA TRP A 109 0.16 -1.46 0.35
C TRP A 109 -0.67 -0.37 -0.34
N ALA A 110 -1.99 -0.59 -0.48
CA ALA A 110 -2.89 0.35 -1.12
C ALA A 110 -2.87 1.71 -0.40
N THR A 111 -2.94 1.68 0.94
CA THR A 111 -2.87 2.88 1.79
C THR A 111 -1.51 3.57 1.70
N PHE A 112 -0.41 2.81 1.78
CA PHE A 112 0.95 3.34 1.59
C PHE A 112 1.12 4.00 0.22
N PHE A 113 0.65 3.35 -0.84
CA PHE A 113 0.73 3.86 -2.20
C PHE A 113 0.00 5.20 -2.33
N ALA A 114 -1.15 5.36 -1.67
CA ALA A 114 -1.89 6.61 -1.65
C ALA A 114 -1.08 7.76 -1.03
N VAL A 115 -0.57 7.57 0.19
CA VAL A 115 0.14 8.65 0.92
C VAL A 115 1.52 8.95 0.32
N SER A 116 2.26 7.95 -0.16
CA SER A 116 3.55 8.15 -0.82
C SER A 116 3.38 8.89 -2.16
N LEU A 117 2.37 8.54 -2.96
CA LEU A 117 2.09 9.23 -4.22
C LEU A 117 1.74 10.71 -4.01
N VAL A 118 0.92 11.00 -3.00
CA VAL A 118 0.56 12.39 -2.64
C VAL A 118 1.79 13.16 -2.20
N SER A 119 2.63 12.54 -1.36
CA SER A 119 3.87 13.15 -0.89
C SER A 119 4.80 13.51 -2.04
N VAL A 120 5.04 12.59 -2.97
CA VAL A 120 5.85 12.84 -4.18
C VAL A 120 5.23 13.95 -5.04
N TRP A 121 3.90 13.98 -5.17
CA TRP A 121 3.20 15.01 -5.94
C TRP A 121 3.31 16.40 -5.31
N MET A 122 3.25 16.49 -3.98
CA MET A 122 3.40 17.73 -3.23
C MET A 122 4.86 18.18 -3.12
N GLY A 123 5.82 17.24 -3.25
CA GLY A 123 7.24 17.50 -3.06
C GLY A 123 7.65 17.61 -1.59
N GLU A 124 6.80 17.14 -0.68
CA GLU A 124 7.01 17.11 0.77
C GLU A 124 6.34 15.87 1.37
N ALA A 125 6.84 15.40 2.52
CA ALA A 125 6.24 14.29 3.23
C ALA A 125 4.82 14.65 3.70
N TYR A 126 3.83 13.87 3.26
CA TYR A 126 2.42 14.00 3.61
C TYR A 126 1.87 12.64 4.11
N PRO A 127 2.12 12.28 5.38
CA PRO A 127 1.81 10.97 5.96
C PRO A 127 0.33 10.76 6.30
N LEU A 128 -0.53 11.73 5.99
CA LEU A 128 -1.91 11.77 6.47
C LEU A 128 -2.85 11.00 5.53
N PHE A 129 -3.41 9.91 6.04
CA PHE A 129 -4.57 9.25 5.44
C PHE A 129 -5.83 9.63 6.19
N TRP A 130 -6.91 9.90 5.46
CA TRP A 130 -8.18 10.31 6.05
C TRP A 130 -9.35 9.92 5.15
N ASP A 131 -10.50 9.71 5.78
CA ASP A 131 -11.76 9.43 5.10
C ASP A 131 -12.92 10.09 5.87
N ILE A 132 -14.02 10.31 5.15
CA ILE A 132 -15.27 10.87 5.68
C ILE A 132 -16.37 9.86 5.43
N ASN A 133 -16.78 9.20 6.52
CA ASN A 133 -17.78 8.14 6.47
C ASN A 133 -18.92 8.43 7.46
N SER A 134 -20.15 8.30 6.98
CA SER A 134 -21.37 8.40 7.80
C SER A 134 -21.50 9.72 8.57
N GLY A 135 -21.00 10.82 7.99
CA GLY A 135 -21.02 12.15 8.61
C GLY A 135 -19.96 12.39 9.68
N SER A 136 -19.03 11.46 9.88
CA SER A 136 -17.82 11.62 10.68
C SER A 136 -16.58 11.59 9.80
N SER A 137 -15.47 12.13 10.28
CA SER A 137 -14.15 11.93 9.68
C SER A 137 -13.23 11.19 10.63
N TRP A 138 -12.23 10.53 10.07
CA TRP A 138 -11.11 9.97 10.81
C TRP A 138 -9.83 10.21 10.02
N TRP A 139 -8.69 10.16 10.72
CA TRP A 139 -7.39 10.27 10.09
C TRP A 139 -6.33 9.46 10.83
N VAL A 140 -5.28 9.08 10.12
CA VAL A 140 -4.08 8.43 10.61
C VAL A 140 -2.87 9.17 10.04
N ASP A 141 -1.92 9.50 10.91
CA ASP A 141 -0.62 10.03 10.56
C ASP A 141 0.41 8.90 10.72
N PHE A 142 0.96 8.45 9.60
CA PHE A 142 1.89 7.34 9.58
C PHE A 142 3.30 7.69 10.06
N ASP A 143 3.69 8.97 10.04
CA ASP A 143 4.97 9.43 10.56
C ASP A 143 4.91 9.52 12.09
N GLU A 144 3.87 10.17 12.63
CA GLU A 144 3.69 10.27 14.08
C GLU A 144 3.20 8.96 14.74
N MET A 145 2.82 7.96 13.92
CA MET A 145 2.13 6.74 14.34
C MET A 145 0.90 7.04 15.22
N ASN A 146 0.14 8.06 14.82
CA ASN A 146 -0.97 8.63 15.59
C ASN A 146 -2.25 8.66 14.75
N SER A 147 -3.41 8.76 15.40
CA SER A 147 -4.69 8.72 14.70
C SER A 147 -5.81 9.41 15.47
N TYR A 148 -6.73 10.04 14.74
CA TYR A 148 -8.05 10.46 15.21
C TYR A 148 -9.11 9.48 14.69
N ALA A 149 -8.91 8.21 15.01
CA ALA A 149 -9.89 7.15 15.02
C ALA A 149 -9.79 6.47 16.39
N SER A 150 -10.78 5.67 16.79
CA SER A 150 -10.68 4.89 18.03
C SER A 150 -9.58 3.82 17.90
N GLY A 151 -8.33 4.18 18.21
CA GLY A 151 -7.19 3.26 18.31
C GLY A 151 -6.00 3.67 17.43
N VAL A 152 -4.81 3.70 18.04
CA VAL A 152 -3.52 3.70 17.34
C VAL A 152 -3.42 2.44 16.49
N PRO A 153 -2.79 2.46 15.29
CA PRO A 153 -2.51 1.26 14.52
C PRO A 153 -2.00 0.11 15.39
N GLY A 154 -2.60 -1.07 15.23
CA GLY A 154 -2.33 -2.26 16.02
C GLY A 154 -0.91 -2.76 15.82
N ARG A 155 0.01 -2.30 16.68
CA ARG A 155 1.45 -2.60 16.60
C ARG A 155 1.75 -4.08 16.46
N ALA A 156 2.78 -4.40 15.68
CA ALA A 156 3.38 -5.74 15.64
C ALA A 156 3.94 -6.16 17.02
N ASP A 157 3.97 -7.46 17.27
CA ASP A 157 4.64 -8.05 18.43
C ASP A 157 6.03 -8.56 18.02
N ILE A 158 7.07 -7.98 18.61
CA ILE A 158 8.47 -8.36 18.38
C ILE A 158 8.80 -9.78 18.87
N ASN A 159 7.99 -10.33 19.77
CA ASN A 159 8.11 -11.72 20.23
C ASN A 159 7.20 -12.68 19.45
N GLY A 160 6.42 -12.15 18.50
CA GLY A 160 5.53 -12.91 17.65
C GLY A 160 6.25 -13.62 16.50
N SER A 161 5.46 -14.31 15.67
CA SER A 161 5.94 -14.89 14.40
C SER A 161 6.11 -13.80 13.33
N ILE A 162 6.98 -14.04 12.34
CA ILE A 162 7.01 -13.25 11.10
C ILE A 162 5.71 -13.40 10.28
N THR A 163 4.89 -14.40 10.60
CA THR A 163 3.57 -14.67 9.99
C THR A 163 2.41 -14.21 10.89
N GLN A 164 2.67 -13.38 11.90
CA GLN A 164 1.63 -12.91 12.81
C GLN A 164 0.58 -12.10 12.06
N TYR A 165 -0.66 -12.12 12.55
CA TYR A 165 -1.70 -11.24 12.00
C TYR A 165 -1.34 -9.79 12.31
N LEU A 166 -1.55 -8.92 11.33
CA LEU A 166 -1.15 -7.52 11.37
C LEU A 166 -2.34 -6.62 11.09
N ASP A 167 -2.30 -5.43 11.65
CA ASP A 167 -3.13 -4.32 11.22
C ASP A 167 -2.56 -3.75 9.91
N GLU A 168 -3.41 -3.53 8.91
CA GLU A 168 -3.04 -2.93 7.63
C GLU A 168 -2.43 -1.53 7.78
N LEU A 169 -2.89 -0.77 8.78
CA LEU A 169 -2.34 0.55 9.09
C LEU A 169 -0.92 0.41 9.65
N TRP A 170 -0.63 -0.69 10.36
CA TRP A 170 0.75 -0.97 10.81
C TRP A 170 1.64 -1.41 9.65
N VAL A 171 1.12 -2.17 8.67
CA VAL A 171 1.86 -2.46 7.44
C VAL A 171 2.17 -1.16 6.69
N THR A 172 1.21 -0.24 6.62
CA THR A 172 1.41 1.09 6.03
C THR A 172 2.48 1.88 6.77
N THR A 173 2.43 1.94 8.10
CA THR A 173 3.48 2.54 8.94
C THR A 173 4.85 1.93 8.65
N MET A 174 4.95 0.61 8.55
CA MET A 174 6.23 -0.05 8.25
C MET A 174 6.74 0.29 6.84
N LEU A 175 5.86 0.43 5.85
CA LEU A 175 6.25 0.85 4.51
C LEU A 175 6.65 2.33 4.46
N TRP A 176 5.95 3.18 5.21
CA TRP A 176 6.22 4.62 5.31
C TRP A 176 7.66 4.85 5.79
N HIS A 177 8.01 4.33 6.98
CA HIS A 177 9.34 4.41 7.61
C HIS A 177 10.42 3.55 6.94
N LEU A 178 10.15 2.95 5.79
CA LEU A 178 11.21 2.41 4.94
C LEU A 178 11.39 3.28 3.70
N TRP A 179 10.36 4.03 3.31
CA TRP A 179 10.26 4.71 2.03
C TRP A 179 10.73 6.16 2.07
N ASP A 180 10.37 6.91 3.11
CA ASP A 180 10.57 8.36 3.19
C ASP A 180 12.05 8.77 3.25
N GLY A 181 12.32 10.07 3.16
CA GLY A 181 13.68 10.62 3.16
C GLY A 181 14.42 10.64 1.81
N TYR A 182 14.08 9.76 0.86
CA TYR A 182 14.74 9.75 -0.47
C TYR A 182 14.03 10.65 -1.50
N ASP A 183 12.75 10.36 -1.79
CA ASP A 183 11.99 11.12 -2.80
C ASP A 183 11.50 12.47 -2.27
N VAL A 184 11.24 12.52 -0.96
CA VAL A 184 10.84 13.71 -0.22
C VAL A 184 11.66 13.76 1.07
N PRO A 185 12.03 14.96 1.58
CA PRO A 185 12.74 15.07 2.85
C PRO A 185 11.90 14.49 4.01
N GLU A 186 12.57 13.83 4.96
CA GLU A 186 11.95 13.44 6.22
C GLU A 186 11.41 14.66 6.96
N THR A 187 10.32 14.46 7.70
CA THR A 187 9.84 15.40 8.71
C THR A 187 10.81 15.39 9.90
N ASN A 188 11.08 16.56 10.50
CA ASN A 188 12.05 16.70 11.60
C ASN A 188 11.61 16.04 12.93
N THR A 189 10.54 15.25 12.92
CA THR A 189 9.79 14.75 14.09
C THR A 189 10.32 13.42 14.61
N HIS A 190 10.92 12.60 13.75
CA HIS A 190 11.55 11.33 14.13
C HIS A 190 13.02 11.29 13.70
N ALA A 191 13.86 10.63 14.50
CA ALA A 191 15.28 10.48 14.18
C ALA A 191 15.41 9.60 12.93
N ASP A 192 16.21 10.03 11.94
CA ASP A 192 16.59 9.28 10.73
C ASP A 192 16.56 7.78 11.00
N ASP A 193 15.54 7.13 10.44
CA ASP A 193 15.29 5.72 10.66
C ASP A 193 16.30 4.83 9.90
N LYS A 194 17.27 5.47 9.22
CA LYS A 194 18.37 4.91 8.43
C LYS A 194 17.95 4.27 7.14
N THR A 195 16.68 4.41 6.75
CA THR A 195 16.13 3.79 5.56
C THR A 195 15.42 4.80 4.70
N ALA A 196 15.89 4.95 3.46
CA ALA A 196 15.28 5.84 2.49
C ALA A 196 15.19 5.12 1.15
N LEU A 197 14.20 4.23 1.02
CA LEU A 197 14.07 3.38 -0.17
C LEU A 197 13.73 4.20 -1.41
N GLY A 198 12.79 5.14 -1.30
CA GLY A 198 12.18 5.81 -2.43
C GLY A 198 11.35 4.87 -3.32
N MET A 199 10.52 5.45 -4.18
CA MET A 199 9.55 4.75 -5.01
C MET A 199 10.21 3.83 -6.03
N VAL A 200 11.42 4.19 -6.50
CA VAL A 200 12.17 3.34 -7.43
C VAL A 200 12.46 1.97 -6.80
N ARG A 201 12.99 1.93 -5.57
CA ARG A 201 13.28 0.65 -4.90
C ARG A 201 12.01 -0.08 -4.49
N VAL A 202 11.00 0.64 -4.00
CA VAL A 202 9.71 0.05 -3.61
C VAL A 202 9.03 -0.64 -4.80
N LEU A 203 8.88 0.07 -5.93
CA LEU A 203 8.25 -0.48 -7.13
C LEU A 203 9.09 -1.59 -7.78
N SER A 204 10.42 -1.47 -7.72
CA SER A 204 11.34 -2.52 -8.17
C SER A 204 11.22 -3.79 -7.32
N ALA A 205 11.00 -3.67 -6.01
CA ALA A 205 10.89 -4.81 -5.12
C ALA A 205 9.60 -5.61 -5.36
N ILE A 206 8.44 -4.95 -5.42
CA ILE A 206 7.13 -5.62 -5.62
C ILE A 206 7.02 -6.28 -7.00
N SER A 207 7.75 -5.79 -8.00
CA SER A 207 7.77 -6.34 -9.37
C SER A 207 8.91 -7.33 -9.60
N SER A 208 9.73 -7.60 -8.58
CA SER A 208 10.89 -8.47 -8.69
C SER A 208 10.51 -9.95 -8.77
N ASP A 209 11.34 -10.76 -9.45
CA ASP A 209 11.19 -12.23 -9.44
C ASP A 209 11.14 -12.80 -8.01
N ARG A 210 11.85 -12.19 -7.06
CA ARG A 210 11.84 -12.60 -5.65
C ARG A 210 10.46 -12.44 -5.03
N PHE A 211 9.81 -11.29 -5.24
CA PHE A 211 8.48 -11.04 -4.70
C PHE A 211 7.41 -11.88 -5.41
N LEU A 212 7.54 -12.03 -6.74
CA LEU A 212 6.54 -12.71 -7.56
C LEU A 212 6.56 -14.24 -7.40
N THR A 213 7.71 -14.85 -7.06
CA THR A 213 7.87 -16.32 -7.15
C THR A 213 8.21 -17.03 -5.85
N LYS A 214 8.67 -16.31 -4.81
CA LYS A 214 9.11 -16.90 -3.55
C LYS A 214 8.21 -16.44 -2.41
N ASN A 215 8.17 -17.24 -1.35
CA ASN A 215 7.41 -16.93 -0.14
C ASN A 215 8.17 -17.42 1.11
N ARG A 216 8.50 -16.52 2.03
CA ARG A 216 9.08 -16.87 3.35
C ARG A 216 8.13 -16.57 4.53
N GLY A 217 7.15 -15.69 4.33
CA GLY A 217 6.21 -15.27 5.34
C GLY A 217 5.02 -16.21 5.46
N ALA A 218 3.83 -15.64 5.62
CA ALA A 218 2.58 -16.37 5.55
C ALA A 218 2.26 -16.76 4.10
N ASN A 219 1.30 -17.66 3.91
CA ASN A 219 0.87 -17.99 2.55
C ASN A 219 0.26 -16.76 1.85
N GLY A 220 0.73 -16.46 0.64
CA GLY A 220 0.41 -15.25 -0.10
C GLY A 220 1.61 -14.31 -0.20
N ALA A 221 1.44 -13.18 -0.89
CA ALA A 221 2.37 -12.06 -0.81
C ALA A 221 2.17 -11.31 0.51
N ASP A 222 3.26 -11.00 1.22
CA ASP A 222 3.20 -10.22 2.45
C ASP A 222 4.41 -9.30 2.65
N PHE A 223 4.41 -8.57 3.78
CA PHE A 223 5.48 -7.64 4.13
C PHE A 223 6.87 -8.31 4.21
N VAL A 224 6.97 -9.58 4.61
CA VAL A 224 8.25 -10.30 4.70
C VAL A 224 8.82 -10.53 3.31
N ASP A 225 7.98 -10.88 2.34
CA ASP A 225 8.41 -11.05 0.95
C ASP A 225 8.85 -9.74 0.32
N PHE A 226 8.20 -8.62 0.64
CA PHE A 226 8.65 -7.30 0.22
C PHE A 226 10.03 -6.96 0.80
N ALA A 227 10.20 -7.11 2.12
CA ALA A 227 11.46 -6.81 2.79
C ALA A 227 12.62 -7.70 2.28
N ASP A 228 12.34 -8.98 1.99
CA ASP A 228 13.30 -9.86 1.35
C ASP A 228 13.61 -9.39 -0.09
N ALA A 229 12.61 -9.02 -0.89
CA ALA A 229 12.78 -8.55 -2.27
C ALA A 229 13.67 -7.31 -2.36
N VAL A 230 13.43 -6.29 -1.53
CA VAL A 230 14.28 -5.09 -1.44
C VAL A 230 15.73 -5.46 -1.18
N LYS A 231 15.96 -6.31 -0.17
CA LYS A 231 17.31 -6.69 0.24
C LYS A 231 18.02 -7.58 -0.77
N CYS A 232 17.28 -8.36 -1.55
CA CYS A 232 17.86 -9.17 -2.61
C CYS A 232 18.27 -8.33 -3.82
N GLN A 233 17.67 -7.16 -4.01
CA GLN A 233 18.10 -6.17 -5.01
C GLN A 233 19.30 -5.36 -4.51
N ASP A 234 19.33 -5.01 -3.22
CA ASP A 234 20.42 -4.27 -2.60
C ASP A 234 20.74 -4.79 -1.18
N SER A 235 21.76 -5.65 -1.10
CA SER A 235 22.17 -6.24 0.18
C SER A 235 22.80 -5.25 1.15
N SER A 236 23.18 -4.04 0.69
CA SER A 236 23.77 -3.03 1.58
C SER A 236 22.75 -2.48 2.59
N LEU A 237 21.46 -2.50 2.22
CA LEU A 237 20.34 -2.04 3.04
C LEU A 237 19.93 -3.04 4.14
N ALA A 238 20.49 -4.26 4.13
CA ALA A 238 20.09 -5.36 5.00
C ALA A 238 20.10 -5.01 6.50
N SER A 239 21.20 -4.41 6.96
CA SER A 239 21.39 -4.10 8.37
C SER A 239 20.51 -2.95 8.83
N ASP A 240 20.39 -1.91 8.01
CA ASP A 240 19.59 -0.73 8.33
C ASP A 240 18.10 -1.08 8.32
N MET A 241 17.61 -1.76 7.28
CA MET A 241 16.22 -2.26 7.25
C MET A 241 15.91 -3.21 8.39
N GLU A 242 16.80 -4.15 8.72
CA GLU A 242 16.56 -5.03 9.88
C GLU A 242 16.49 -4.22 11.17
N TRP A 243 17.35 -3.20 11.32
CA TRP A 243 17.31 -2.34 12.50
C TRP A 243 15.99 -1.58 12.57
N THR A 244 15.53 -0.93 11.48
CA THR A 244 14.27 -0.18 11.42
C THR A 244 13.08 -1.10 11.71
N ILE A 245 12.98 -2.21 10.98
CA ILE A 245 11.85 -3.14 11.11
C ILE A 245 11.79 -3.77 12.51
N ARG A 246 12.92 -4.18 13.08
CA ARG A 246 12.94 -4.86 14.40
C ARG A 246 12.89 -3.90 15.57
N ARG A 247 13.72 -2.86 15.55
CA ARG A 247 13.98 -2.01 16.73
C ARG A 247 13.04 -0.83 16.79
N TYR A 248 12.76 -0.22 15.64
CA TYR A 248 11.87 0.93 15.57
C TYR A 248 10.42 0.47 15.43
N LEU A 249 10.14 -0.44 14.48
CA LEU A 249 8.79 -0.90 14.14
C LEU A 249 8.33 -2.17 14.88
N SER A 250 9.17 -2.74 15.76
CA SER A 250 8.84 -3.89 16.61
C SER A 250 8.34 -5.14 15.85
N PHE A 251 8.73 -5.33 14.58
CA PHE A 251 8.35 -6.50 13.79
C PHE A 251 9.52 -7.52 13.74
N PRO A 252 9.28 -8.84 13.97
CA PRO A 252 10.33 -9.84 14.18
C PRO A 252 11.09 -10.28 12.91
N TYR A 253 11.20 -9.43 11.89
CA TYR A 253 11.97 -9.72 10.67
C TYR A 253 13.45 -9.91 10.97
N VAL A 254 14.06 -10.99 10.49
CA VAL A 254 15.52 -11.15 10.42
C VAL A 254 15.87 -11.38 8.97
N HIS A 255 16.89 -10.68 8.49
CA HIS A 255 17.36 -10.83 7.14
C HIS A 255 18.20 -12.11 7.01
N SER A 256 18.04 -12.84 5.90
CA SER A 256 18.91 -13.98 5.55
C SER A 256 19.35 -13.92 4.09
N SER A 257 20.60 -14.23 3.77
CA SER A 257 21.08 -14.25 2.38
C SER A 257 20.56 -15.45 1.58
N ALA A 258 20.12 -16.50 2.26
CA ALA A 258 19.55 -17.69 1.64
C ALA A 258 18.17 -17.45 1.01
N THR A 259 17.56 -16.29 1.25
CA THR A 259 16.17 -16.00 0.83
C THR A 259 16.09 -15.36 -0.54
N CYS A 260 17.22 -15.07 -1.21
CA CYS A 260 17.23 -14.43 -2.52
C CYS A 260 17.12 -15.38 -3.71
N TYR A 261 17.27 -16.69 -3.50
CA TYR A 261 17.36 -17.71 -4.55
C TYR A 261 16.26 -18.77 -4.43
#